data_AF-A0AB74VG35-F1
#
_entry.id   AF-A0AB74VG35-F1
#
_cell.length_a   1.000
_cell.length_b   1.000
_cell.length_c   1.000
_cell.angle_alpha   90.00
_cell.angle_beta   90.00
_cell.angle_gamma   90.00
#
_symmetry.space_group_name_H-M   'P 1'
#
loop_
_entity.id
_entity.type
_entity.pdbx_description
1 polymer ?
#
loop_
_entity_poly.entity_id
_entity_poly.type
_entity_poly.pdbx_seq_one_letter_code
_entity_poly.pdbx_strand_id
1 'polypeptide(L)' 'MPNKDVFTSLVRVKGNINYKVVSVKSNKSVEKHLWKEFSKVLSRIYVSTPTNIGDNICKNILNTGVDIICTRKIK' A
#
# COMPACT_ATOMS: atom_id res chain seq x y z
N MET A 1 -1.03 18.67 15.83
CA MET A 1 -0.35 17.55 15.12
C MET A 1 -0.32 17.87 13.64
N PRO A 2 0.74 17.53 12.89
CA PRO A 2 0.75 17.72 11.44
C PRO A 2 -0.39 16.90 10.81
N ASN A 3 -1.17 17.55 9.94
CA ASN A 3 -2.34 16.94 9.30
C ASN A 3 -1.98 15.92 8.21
N LYS A 4 -0.73 15.93 7.74
CA LYS A 4 -0.17 14.98 6.78
C LYS A 4 0.89 14.11 7.42
N ASP A 5 0.91 12.84 7.04
CA ASP A 5 1.93 11.88 7.45
C ASP A 5 2.07 10.76 6.41
N VAL A 6 3.11 9.94 6.48
CA VAL A 6 3.29 8.79 5.58
C VAL A 6 2.24 7.73 5.92
N PHE A 7 1.31 7.50 5.01
CA PHE A 7 0.36 6.40 5.13
C PHE A 7 1.09 5.06 5.05
N THR A 8 0.87 4.19 6.03
CA THR A 8 1.38 2.81 6.08
C THR A 8 0.22 1.85 6.29
N SER A 9 0.18 0.75 5.54
CA SER A 9 -0.88 -0.24 5.64
C SER A 9 -0.43 -1.62 5.14
N LEU A 10 -1.38 -2.54 5.01
CA LEU A 10 -1.17 -3.91 4.54
C LEU A 10 -2.02 -4.17 3.30
N VAL A 11 -1.49 -4.95 2.35
CA VAL A 11 -2.22 -5.44 1.18
C VAL A 11 -2.17 -6.96 1.15
N ARG A 12 -3.26 -7.60 0.70
CA ARG A 12 -3.36 -9.06 0.67
C ARG A 12 -2.48 -9.64 -0.44
N VAL A 13 -1.83 -10.76 -0.14
CA VAL A 13 -1.00 -11.50 -1.09
C VAL A 13 -1.76 -12.73 -1.56
N LYS A 14 -1.81 -12.95 -2.87
CA LYS A 14 -2.42 -14.13 -3.48
C LYS A 14 -1.33 -15.12 -3.90
N GLY A 15 -1.55 -16.40 -3.63
CA GLY A 15 -0.69 -17.49 -4.13
C GLY A 15 0.58 -17.76 -3.33
N ASN A 16 0.78 -17.13 -2.16
CA ASN A 16 1.90 -17.43 -1.29
C ASN A 16 1.45 -18.19 -0.02
N ILE A 17 2.15 -19.26 0.31
CA ILE A 17 1.79 -20.11 1.45
C ILE A 17 2.21 -19.49 2.79
N ASN A 18 3.37 -18.81 2.80
CA ASN A 18 3.99 -18.24 3.98
C ASN A 18 3.50 -16.81 4.28
N TYR A 19 3.13 -16.06 3.24
CA TYR A 19 2.75 -14.66 3.36
C TYR A 19 1.32 -14.44 2.87
N LYS A 20 0.44 -14.01 3.79
CA LYS A 20 -0.95 -13.63 3.46
C LYS A 20 -1.12 -12.14 3.18
N VAL A 21 -0.18 -11.32 3.64
CA VAL A 21 -0.18 -9.87 3.45
C VAL A 21 1.25 -9.35 3.26
N VAL A 22 1.39 -8.18 2.62
CA VAL A 22 2.63 -7.43 2.49
C VAL A 22 2.45 -6.02 3.04
N SER A 23 3.49 -5.49 3.66
CA SER A 23 3.53 -4.11 4.13
C SER A 23 3.73 -3.13 2.98
N VAL A 24 2.92 -2.07 2.97
CA VAL A 24 2.97 -1.01 1.99
C VAL A 24 3.03 0.36 2.67
N LYS A 25 3.57 1.34 1.96
CA LYS A 25 3.53 2.74 2.36
C LYS A 25 3.20 3.64 1.17
N SER A 26 2.73 4.84 1.46
CA SER A 26 2.67 5.92 0.48
C SER A 26 4.07 6.44 0.14
N ASN A 27 4.26 6.86 -1.12
CA ASN A 27 5.52 7.48 -1.55
C ASN A 27 5.69 8.94 -1.07
N LYS A 28 4.59 9.59 -0.66
CA LYS A 28 4.52 10.99 -0.21
C LYS A 28 3.60 11.09 1.01
N SER A 29 3.72 12.16 1.79
CA SER A 29 2.82 12.40 2.92
C SER A 29 1.37 12.59 2.46
N VAL A 30 0.44 11.99 3.18
CA VAL A 30 -1.00 11.93 2.89
C VAL A 30 -1.76 12.56 4.06
N GLU A 31 -2.81 13.32 3.73
CA GLU A 31 -3.75 13.82 4.72
C GLU A 31 -4.39 12.67 5.52
N LYS A 32 -4.37 12.74 6.86
CA LYS A 32 -4.85 11.65 7.73
C LYS A 32 -6.32 11.30 7.52
N HIS A 33 -7.15 12.24 7.07
CA HIS A 33 -8.56 11.97 6.77
C HIS A 33 -8.76 11.03 5.57
N LEU A 34 -7.80 10.95 4.64
CA LEU A 34 -7.86 10.06 3.47
C LEU A 34 -7.44 8.61 3.78
N TRP A 35 -6.81 8.37 4.93
CA TRP A 35 -6.26 7.06 5.29
C TRP A 35 -7.32 5.96 5.33
N LYS A 36 -8.54 6.31 5.76
CA LYS A 36 -9.68 5.40 5.79
C LYS A 36 -10.10 5.00 4.37
N GLU A 37 -10.14 5.95 3.44
CA GLU A 37 -10.49 5.67 2.04
C GLU A 37 -9.39 4.90 1.32
N PHE A 38 -8.11 5.21 1.58
CA PHE A 38 -6.98 4.44 1.04
C PHE A 38 -7.06 2.99 1.51
N SER A 39 -7.34 2.77 2.79
CA SER A 39 -7.49 1.42 3.36
C SER A 39 -8.65 0.64 2.71
N LYS A 40 -9.78 1.29 2.41
CA LYS A 40 -10.90 0.66 1.68
C LYS A 40 -10.47 0.22 0.28
N VAL A 41 -9.75 1.06 -0.45
CA VAL A 41 -9.22 0.71 -1.79
C VAL A 41 -8.26 -0.47 -1.68
N LEU A 42 -7.28 -0.40 -0.79
CA LEU A 42 -6.30 -1.48 -0.57
C LEU A 42 -6.95 -2.79 -0.15
N SER A 43 -8.06 -2.75 0.60
CA SER A 43 -8.80 -3.95 1.00
C SER A 43 -9.39 -4.75 -0.16
N ARG A 44 -9.45 -4.18 -1.37
CA ARG A 44 -9.95 -4.87 -2.58
C ARG A 44 -8.83 -5.35 -3.49
N ILE A 45 -7.59 -4.95 -3.19
CA ILE A 45 -6.41 -5.27 -4.00
C ILE A 45 -5.75 -6.53 -3.45
N TYR A 46 -5.36 -7.41 -4.37
CA TYR A 46 -4.52 -8.57 -4.11
C TYR A 46 -3.25 -8.45 -4.95
N VAL A 47 -2.10 -8.65 -4.33
CA VAL A 47 -0.80 -8.65 -5.01
C VAL A 47 -0.32 -10.08 -5.21
N SER A 48 0.25 -10.37 -6.38
CA SER A 48 0.95 -11.62 -6.66
C SER A 48 2.40 -11.53 -6.19
N THR A 49 3.02 -12.67 -5.93
CA THR A 49 4.47 -12.77 -5.72
C THR A 49 5.20 -13.07 -7.03
N PRO A 50 6.49 -12.70 -7.18
CA PRO A 50 7.31 -12.00 -6.20
C PRO A 50 7.02 -10.49 -6.15
N THR A 51 7.24 -9.88 -4.98
CA THR A 51 7.25 -8.42 -4.81
C THR A 51 8.60 -7.98 -4.26
N ASN A 52 9.11 -6.84 -4.73
CA ASN A 52 10.32 -6.19 -4.25
C ASN A 52 9.99 -4.90 -3.49
N ILE A 53 10.98 -4.40 -2.75
CA ILE A 53 10.89 -3.10 -2.08
C ILE A 53 10.84 -2.01 -3.16
N GLY A 54 9.86 -1.12 -3.08
CA GLY A 54 9.64 -0.06 -4.06
C GLY A 54 8.65 -0.41 -5.17
N ASP A 55 8.21 -1.67 -5.28
CA ASP A 55 7.19 -2.04 -6.27
C ASP A 55 5.89 -1.25 -6.04
N ASN A 56 5.36 -0.68 -7.12
CA ASN A 56 4.14 0.11 -7.06
C ASN A 56 2.91 -0.81 -7.11
N ILE A 57 2.18 -0.84 -6.00
CA ILE A 57 0.97 -1.66 -5.86
C ILE A 57 -0.27 -0.92 -6.39
N CYS A 58 -0.33 0.38 -6.19
CA CYS A 58 -1.43 1.20 -6.66
C CYS A 58 -0.91 2.61 -6.99
N LYS A 59 -0.87 2.92 -8.29
CA LYS A 59 -0.45 4.22 -8.80
C LYS A 59 -1.62 5.21 -8.73
N ASN A 60 -1.33 6.44 -8.30
CA ASN A 60 -2.29 7.54 -8.25
C ASN A 60 -3.59 7.17 -7.51
N ILE A 61 -3.48 6.66 -6.28
CA ILE A 61 -4.62 6.19 -5.50
C ILE A 61 -5.64 7.32 -5.29
N LEU A 62 -6.91 7.05 -5.63
CA LEU A 62 -8.02 8.03 -5.59
C LEU A 62 -7.74 9.33 -6.36
N ASN A 63 -6.92 9.28 -7.40
CA ASN A 63 -6.51 10.45 -8.20
C ASN A 63 -5.83 11.57 -7.38
N THR A 64 -5.12 11.21 -6.31
CA THR A 64 -4.46 12.16 -5.39
C THR A 64 -3.03 12.53 -5.79
N GLY A 65 -2.46 11.87 -6.80
CA GLY A 65 -1.05 11.97 -7.18
C GLY A 65 -0.08 11.22 -6.24
N VAL A 66 -0.62 10.38 -5.34
CA VAL A 66 0.12 9.55 -4.39
C VAL A 66 0.13 8.11 -4.87
N ASP A 67 1.27 7.44 -4.74
CA ASP A 67 1.42 6.03 -5.06
C ASP A 67 1.60 5.20 -3.78
N ILE A 68 1.10 3.97 -3.80
CA ILE A 68 1.30 2.99 -2.74
C ILE A 68 2.36 1.98 -3.17
N ILE A 69 3.45 1.90 -2.40
CA ILE A 69 4.63 1.08 -2.70
C ILE A 69 4.88 0.01 -1.64
N CYS A 70 5.42 -1.13 -2.06
CA CYS A 70 5.86 -2.20 -1.18
C CYS A 70 7.08 -1.80 -0.35
N THR A 71 7.10 -2.19 0.92
CA THR A 71 8.24 -1.99 1.82
C THR A 71 8.98 -3.28 2.17
N ARG A 72 8.47 -4.43 1.73
CA ARG A 72 9.05 -5.74 2.02
C ARG A 72 9.13 -6.56 0.75
N LYS A 73 10.24 -7.29 0.60
CA LYS A 73 10.41 -8.30 -0.44
C LYS A 73 9.68 -9.59 -0.05
N ILE A 74 8.85 -10.11 -0.95
CA ILE A 74 8.26 -11.44 -0.84
C ILE A 74 8.69 -12.24 -2.07
N LYS A 75 9.30 -13.40 -1.85
CA LYS A 75 9.62 -14.36 -2.89
C LYS A 75 8.45 -15.33 -3.04
#